data_AF-A0A942LJT5-F1
#
_entry.id   AF-A0A942LJT5-F1
#
_cell.length_a   1.000
_cell.length_b   1.000
_cell.length_c   1.000
_cell.angle_alpha   90.00
_cell.angle_beta   90.00
_cell.angle_gamma   90.00
#
_symmetry.space_group_name_H-M   'P 1'
#
loop_
_entity.id
_entity.type
_entity.pdbx_description
1 polymer ?
#
loop_
_entity_poly.entity_id
_entity_poly.type
_entity_poly.pdbx_seq_one_letter_code
_entity_poly.pdbx_strand_id
1 'polypeptide(L)'
;MSKNPFIDEIRTKAKSKNALVAFPDAEDIRSIKSSRFLANEKIARPVLVGNPDNIRKVASEQGVNIDDILIYDSMKGEHRNDFATLLYEKRKHKGMTQEQAYETVGNPLYYAGFLLETGVVNVVVGGNVSSTGDVMRASIFTVGVAEGISIVSSFFIMTFPDKMYCFADCAVNPDPTAPQLCDIAISSATNFQKITGIEPKIAMLSFSTNGSAEHDLVSKVQSATAMLKEKAPHLQSDGEMQLDAAIIPSIGERKFPGSTVAGKANVLVFPDLNSGNIGYKLTERLAGAEAVGPIVQGLRKPYCDLSRGCSVDDMVNVAAICSLM
;
A
#
# COMPACT_ATOMS: atom_id res chain seq x y z
N MET A 1 -6.56 -15.21 -15.39
CA MET A 1 -6.49 -15.09 -13.92
C MET A 1 -5.17 -15.67 -13.49
N SER A 2 -4.48 -14.98 -12.57
CA SER A 2 -3.22 -15.46 -11.99
C SER A 2 -3.36 -16.90 -11.49
N LYS A 3 -2.36 -17.75 -11.74
CA LYS A 3 -2.29 -19.14 -11.22
C LYS A 3 -1.53 -19.19 -9.89
N ASN A 4 -1.57 -18.12 -9.13
CA ASN A 4 -0.76 -17.96 -7.93
C ASN A 4 -1.56 -18.39 -6.70
N PRO A 5 -1.18 -19.51 -6.04
CA PRO A 5 -1.87 -20.00 -4.87
C PRO A 5 -1.99 -18.95 -3.75
N PHE A 6 -1.02 -18.04 -3.67
CA PHE A 6 -1.06 -16.97 -2.69
C PHE A 6 -2.18 -15.96 -2.96
N ILE A 7 -2.35 -15.53 -4.21
CA ILE A 7 -3.42 -14.57 -4.56
C ILE A 7 -4.79 -15.19 -4.24
N ASP A 8 -4.97 -16.47 -4.53
CA ASP A 8 -6.20 -17.19 -4.21
C ASP A 8 -6.43 -17.31 -2.69
N GLU A 9 -5.36 -17.56 -1.92
CA GLU A 9 -5.41 -17.57 -0.46
C GLU A 9 -5.78 -16.19 0.10
N ILE A 10 -5.15 -15.12 -0.41
CA ILE A 10 -5.43 -13.74 -0.01
C ILE A 10 -6.87 -13.35 -0.32
N ARG A 11 -7.35 -13.65 -1.54
CA ARG A 11 -8.75 -13.41 -1.91
C ARG A 11 -9.70 -14.18 -0.99
N THR A 12 -9.36 -15.42 -0.62
CA THR A 12 -10.14 -16.23 0.31
C THR A 12 -10.17 -15.63 1.72
N LYS A 13 -9.02 -15.21 2.25
CA LYS A 13 -8.92 -14.51 3.54
C LYS A 13 -9.74 -13.21 3.52
N ALA A 14 -9.70 -12.45 2.44
CA ALA A 14 -10.44 -11.20 2.28
C ALA A 14 -11.97 -11.41 2.35
N LYS A 15 -12.50 -12.53 1.81
CA LYS A 15 -13.94 -12.87 1.93
C LYS A 15 -14.43 -12.82 3.38
N SER A 16 -13.62 -13.30 4.32
CA SER A 16 -13.97 -13.33 5.75
C SER A 16 -14.06 -11.95 6.40
N LYS A 17 -13.44 -10.93 5.81
CA LYS A 17 -13.46 -9.55 6.32
C LYS A 17 -14.71 -8.79 5.92
N ASN A 18 -15.36 -9.20 4.81
CA ASN A 18 -16.56 -8.55 4.28
C ASN A 18 -16.40 -7.02 4.15
N ALA A 19 -15.20 -6.57 3.76
CA ALA A 19 -14.81 -5.17 3.74
C ALA A 19 -15.59 -4.36 2.68
N LEU A 20 -15.98 -3.14 3.02
CA LEU A 20 -16.47 -2.14 2.06
C LEU A 20 -15.29 -1.45 1.38
N VAL A 21 -15.19 -1.57 0.06
CA VAL A 21 -14.06 -1.06 -0.74
C VAL A 21 -14.55 0.01 -1.69
N ALA A 22 -14.09 1.25 -1.51
CA ALA A 22 -14.45 2.39 -2.36
C ALA A 22 -13.49 2.57 -3.53
N PHE A 23 -14.04 2.82 -4.72
CA PHE A 23 -13.33 3.18 -5.94
C PHE A 23 -13.71 4.61 -6.37
N PRO A 24 -12.84 5.62 -6.16
CA PRO A 24 -13.11 7.01 -6.51
C PRO A 24 -12.93 7.35 -7.99
N ASP A 25 -12.17 6.56 -8.75
CA ASP A 25 -12.06 6.70 -10.20
C ASP A 25 -13.14 5.84 -10.89
N ALA A 26 -14.41 5.98 -10.47
CA ALA A 26 -15.50 5.05 -10.79
C ALA A 26 -16.05 5.16 -12.22
N GLU A 27 -15.78 6.26 -12.93
CA GLU A 27 -16.19 6.42 -14.33
C GLU A 27 -15.30 5.60 -15.30
N ASP A 28 -14.22 4.98 -14.80
CA ASP A 28 -13.40 4.04 -15.54
C ASP A 28 -14.00 2.63 -15.53
N ILE A 29 -14.06 1.98 -16.70
CA ILE A 29 -14.61 0.64 -16.82
C ILE A 29 -13.87 -0.41 -15.99
N ARG A 30 -12.58 -0.22 -15.69
CA ARG A 30 -11.82 -1.15 -14.85
C ARG A 30 -12.30 -1.10 -13.41
N SER A 31 -12.64 0.08 -12.87
CA SER A 31 -13.27 0.21 -11.55
C SER A 31 -14.61 -0.53 -11.48
N ILE A 32 -15.44 -0.38 -12.52
CA ILE A 32 -16.75 -1.03 -12.64
C ILE A 32 -16.60 -2.55 -12.73
N LYS A 33 -15.73 -3.06 -13.61
CA LYS A 33 -15.47 -4.50 -13.76
C LYS A 33 -14.87 -5.13 -12.50
N SER A 34 -13.92 -4.43 -11.86
CA SER A 34 -13.31 -4.89 -10.61
C SER A 34 -14.34 -4.96 -9.49
N SER A 35 -15.18 -3.93 -9.38
CA SER A 35 -16.29 -3.90 -8.42
C SER A 35 -17.23 -5.08 -8.63
N ARG A 36 -17.66 -5.32 -9.88
CA ARG A 36 -18.54 -6.45 -10.18
C ARG A 36 -17.91 -7.81 -9.89
N PHE A 37 -16.61 -7.97 -10.18
CA PHE A 37 -15.88 -9.19 -9.83
C PHE A 37 -15.83 -9.39 -8.31
N LEU A 38 -15.45 -8.36 -7.54
CA LEU A 38 -15.39 -8.43 -6.07
C LEU A 38 -16.73 -8.84 -5.46
N ALA A 39 -17.84 -8.28 -5.96
CA ALA A 39 -19.19 -8.60 -5.52
C ALA A 39 -19.58 -10.06 -5.84
N ASN A 40 -19.39 -10.49 -7.08
CA ASN A 40 -19.73 -11.85 -7.52
C ASN A 40 -18.95 -12.91 -6.74
N GLU A 41 -17.65 -12.69 -6.57
CA GLU A 41 -16.76 -13.61 -5.87
C GLU A 41 -16.85 -13.50 -4.34
N LYS A 42 -17.61 -12.52 -3.83
CA LYS A 42 -17.77 -12.19 -2.40
C LYS A 42 -16.43 -11.93 -1.71
N ILE A 43 -15.48 -11.36 -2.45
CA ILE A 43 -14.16 -10.97 -1.93
C ILE A 43 -14.29 -9.73 -1.04
N ALA A 44 -15.09 -8.78 -1.49
CA ALA A 44 -15.39 -7.53 -0.79
C ALA A 44 -16.72 -6.97 -1.28
N ARG A 45 -17.25 -5.97 -0.56
CA ARG A 45 -18.44 -5.20 -0.94
C ARG A 45 -17.99 -3.92 -1.63
N PRO A 46 -18.06 -3.83 -2.97
CA PRO A 46 -17.58 -2.64 -3.67
C PRO A 46 -18.53 -1.45 -3.45
N VAL A 47 -17.94 -0.26 -3.50
CA VAL A 47 -18.61 1.03 -3.49
C VAL A 47 -17.99 1.89 -4.58
N LEU A 48 -18.79 2.48 -5.45
CA LEU A 48 -18.33 3.41 -6.47
C LEU A 48 -18.55 4.85 -6.00
N VAL A 49 -17.60 5.74 -6.24
CA VAL A 49 -17.72 7.16 -5.85
C VAL A 49 -17.52 8.03 -7.08
N GLY A 50 -18.49 8.89 -7.40
CA GLY A 50 -18.47 9.74 -8.60
C GLY A 50 -19.88 10.09 -9.07
N ASN A 51 -20.02 10.60 -10.30
CA ASN A 51 -21.32 10.96 -10.85
C ASN A 51 -22.15 9.67 -11.16
N PRO A 52 -23.31 9.46 -10.50
CA PRO A 52 -24.06 8.22 -10.67
C PRO A 52 -24.56 7.98 -12.10
N ASP A 53 -24.94 9.03 -12.82
CA ASP A 53 -25.46 8.92 -14.18
C ASP A 53 -24.35 8.51 -15.16
N ASN A 54 -23.16 9.10 -15.02
CA ASN A 54 -21.99 8.71 -15.83
C ASN A 54 -21.58 7.27 -15.56
N ILE A 55 -21.48 6.88 -14.28
CA ILE A 55 -21.09 5.51 -13.88
C ILE A 55 -22.08 4.48 -14.46
N ARG A 56 -23.39 4.71 -14.32
CA ARG A 56 -24.43 3.83 -14.87
C ARG A 56 -24.40 3.79 -16.39
N LYS A 57 -24.14 4.91 -17.05
CA LYS A 57 -23.99 4.97 -18.51
C LYS A 57 -22.83 4.09 -18.97
N VAL A 58 -21.63 4.25 -18.39
CA VAL A 58 -20.45 3.44 -18.73
C VAL A 58 -20.71 1.95 -18.47
N ALA A 59 -21.34 1.61 -17.34
CA ALA A 59 -21.68 0.23 -17.03
C ALA A 59 -22.64 -0.38 -18.06
N SER A 60 -23.70 0.35 -18.44
CA SER A 60 -24.68 -0.07 -19.44
C SER A 60 -24.05 -0.27 -20.83
N GLU A 61 -23.21 0.67 -21.28
CA GLU A 61 -22.50 0.58 -22.56
C GLU A 61 -21.58 -0.64 -22.65
N GLN A 62 -21.12 -1.13 -21.49
CA GLN A 62 -20.20 -2.26 -21.38
C GLN A 62 -20.89 -3.56 -20.95
N GLY A 63 -22.22 -3.55 -20.79
CA GLY A 63 -23.01 -4.71 -20.40
C GLY A 63 -22.72 -5.24 -18.99
N VAL A 64 -22.27 -4.37 -18.07
CA VAL A 64 -21.98 -4.75 -16.68
C VAL A 64 -23.13 -4.32 -15.78
N ASN A 65 -23.77 -5.28 -15.08
CA ASN A 65 -24.79 -4.96 -14.09
C ASN A 65 -24.12 -4.42 -12.80
N ILE A 66 -24.60 -3.27 -12.32
CA ILE A 66 -24.17 -2.61 -11.08
C ILE A 66 -25.34 -2.19 -10.18
N ASP A 67 -26.55 -2.73 -10.39
CA ASP A 67 -27.77 -2.32 -9.67
C ASP A 67 -27.69 -2.61 -8.16
N ASP A 68 -26.90 -3.62 -7.78
CA ASP A 68 -26.60 -4.04 -6.41
C ASP A 68 -25.33 -3.40 -5.84
N ILE A 69 -24.63 -2.53 -6.60
CA ILE A 69 -23.43 -1.81 -6.15
C ILE A 69 -23.82 -0.43 -5.65
N LEU A 70 -23.40 -0.10 -4.44
CA LEU A 70 -23.62 1.21 -3.87
C LEU A 70 -22.81 2.28 -4.63
N ILE A 71 -23.46 3.39 -4.97
CA ILE A 71 -22.83 4.54 -5.61
C ILE A 71 -23.01 5.78 -4.72
N TYR A 72 -21.92 6.43 -4.34
CA TYR A 72 -21.94 7.74 -3.68
C TYR A 72 -21.67 8.86 -4.69
N ASP A 73 -22.59 9.81 -4.78
CA ASP A 73 -22.40 11.05 -5.53
C ASP A 73 -21.53 12.01 -4.71
N SER A 74 -20.31 12.31 -5.17
CA SER A 74 -19.42 13.23 -4.43
C SER A 74 -19.88 14.68 -4.45
N MET A 75 -20.74 15.06 -5.40
CA MET A 75 -21.23 16.43 -5.58
C MET A 75 -22.59 16.65 -4.89
N LYS A 76 -23.43 15.62 -4.81
CA LYS A 76 -24.79 15.70 -4.21
C LYS A 76 -25.00 14.77 -3.03
N GLY A 77 -23.95 14.07 -2.58
CA GLY A 77 -24.02 13.11 -1.49
C GLY A 77 -24.34 13.76 -0.14
N GLU A 78 -25.07 13.02 0.69
CA GLU A 78 -25.55 13.49 2.00
C GLU A 78 -24.42 13.92 2.95
N HIS A 79 -23.24 13.31 2.83
CA HIS A 79 -22.10 13.58 3.70
C HIS A 79 -21.25 14.78 3.26
N ARG A 80 -21.54 15.41 2.11
CA ARG A 80 -20.65 16.42 1.52
C ARG A 80 -20.39 17.60 2.46
N ASN A 81 -21.41 18.10 3.15
CA ASN A 81 -21.28 19.21 4.09
C ASN A 81 -20.40 18.82 5.29
N ASP A 82 -20.67 17.66 5.90
CA ASP A 82 -19.92 17.16 7.06
C ASP A 82 -18.44 16.95 6.71
N PHE A 83 -18.19 16.35 5.54
CA PHE A 83 -16.82 16.14 5.04
C PHE A 83 -16.10 17.46 4.76
N ALA A 84 -16.79 18.47 4.23
CA ALA A 84 -16.23 19.80 4.03
C ALA A 84 -15.84 20.45 5.37
N THR A 85 -16.70 20.34 6.39
CA THR A 85 -16.38 20.79 7.75
C THR A 85 -15.17 20.06 8.33
N LEU A 86 -15.10 18.73 8.19
CA LEU A 86 -13.94 17.94 8.65
C LEU A 86 -12.64 18.35 7.96
N LEU A 87 -12.68 18.57 6.64
CA LEU A 87 -11.50 19.01 5.89
C LEU A 87 -11.05 20.41 6.31
N TYR A 88 -12.00 21.34 6.44
CA TYR A 88 -11.72 22.69 6.92
C TYR A 88 -11.06 22.65 8.30
N GLU A 89 -11.62 21.92 9.26
CA GLU A 89 -11.04 21.81 10.61
C GLU A 89 -9.62 21.25 10.60
N LYS A 90 -9.36 20.24 9.77
CA LYS A 90 -8.01 19.66 9.58
C LYS A 90 -7.02 20.64 8.94
N ARG A 91 -7.49 21.62 8.16
CA ARG A 91 -6.62 22.43 7.26
C ARG A 91 -6.70 23.94 7.46
N LYS A 92 -7.58 24.45 8.33
CA LYS A 92 -7.74 25.89 8.59
C LYS A 92 -6.46 26.56 9.07
N HIS A 93 -5.65 25.84 9.86
CA HIS A 93 -4.33 26.31 10.32
C HIS A 93 -3.29 26.45 9.18
N LYS A 94 -3.58 25.87 7.99
CA LYS A 94 -2.79 26.04 6.75
C LYS A 94 -3.45 27.01 5.77
N GLY A 95 -4.46 27.77 6.20
CA GLY A 95 -5.10 28.82 5.40
C GLY A 95 -6.24 28.36 4.47
N MET A 96 -6.74 27.13 4.61
CA MET A 96 -7.90 26.66 3.84
C MET A 96 -9.19 27.34 4.30
N THR A 97 -10.00 27.85 3.36
CA THR A 97 -11.34 28.40 3.66
C THR A 97 -12.42 27.31 3.65
N GLN A 98 -13.61 27.62 4.17
CA GLN A 98 -14.74 26.68 4.15
C GLN A 98 -15.21 26.39 2.73
N GLU A 99 -15.23 27.40 1.86
CA GLU A 99 -15.60 27.28 0.45
C GLU A 99 -14.61 26.37 -0.28
N GLN A 100 -13.30 26.57 -0.08
CA GLN A 100 -12.27 25.70 -0.65
C GLN A 100 -12.41 24.25 -0.18
N ALA A 101 -12.73 24.04 1.10
CA ALA A 101 -12.97 22.70 1.64
C ALA A 101 -14.20 22.04 0.98
N TYR A 102 -15.29 22.79 0.80
CA TYR A 102 -16.51 22.31 0.16
C TYR A 102 -16.34 21.98 -1.34
N GLU A 103 -15.56 22.79 -2.05
CA GLU A 103 -15.15 22.51 -3.43
C GLU A 103 -14.26 21.26 -3.50
N THR A 104 -13.26 21.17 -2.63
CA THR A 104 -12.29 20.07 -2.61
C THR A 104 -12.96 18.72 -2.35
N VAL A 105 -13.91 18.66 -1.42
CA VAL A 105 -14.66 17.42 -1.10
C VAL A 105 -15.55 16.96 -2.26
N GLY A 106 -15.87 17.84 -3.21
CA GLY A 106 -16.56 17.44 -4.44
C GLY A 106 -15.73 16.48 -5.31
N ASN A 107 -14.40 16.46 -5.14
CA ASN A 107 -13.54 15.49 -5.80
C ASN A 107 -13.74 14.07 -5.21
N PRO A 108 -14.02 13.04 -6.04
CA PRO A 108 -14.23 11.67 -5.57
C PRO A 108 -13.12 11.10 -4.69
N LEU A 109 -11.84 11.46 -4.92
CA LEU A 109 -10.71 11.01 -4.11
C LEU A 109 -10.84 11.46 -2.65
N TYR A 110 -11.23 12.72 -2.44
CA TYR A 110 -11.41 13.29 -1.09
C TYR A 110 -12.69 12.75 -0.45
N TYR A 111 -13.77 12.67 -1.23
CA TYR A 111 -15.03 12.11 -0.74
C TYR A 111 -14.85 10.65 -0.26
N ALA A 112 -14.19 9.80 -1.06
CA ALA A 112 -13.86 8.43 -0.68
C ALA A 112 -12.92 8.37 0.53
N GLY A 113 -11.93 9.25 0.59
CA GLY A 113 -11.05 9.36 1.75
C GLY A 113 -11.79 9.72 3.04
N PHE A 114 -12.82 10.57 2.97
CA PHE A 114 -13.64 10.86 4.14
C PHE A 114 -14.65 9.77 4.48
N LEU A 115 -15.22 9.05 3.51
CA LEU A 115 -15.95 7.81 3.78
C LEU A 115 -15.09 6.82 4.57
N LEU A 116 -13.80 6.72 4.23
CA LEU A 116 -12.85 5.88 4.94
C LEU A 116 -12.52 6.42 6.34
N GLU A 117 -12.23 7.71 6.46
CA GLU A 117 -11.94 8.37 7.74
C GLU A 117 -13.11 8.21 8.73
N THR A 118 -14.35 8.37 8.30
CA THR A 118 -15.55 8.22 9.15
C THR A 118 -16.00 6.78 9.33
N GLY A 119 -15.37 5.82 8.65
CA GLY A 119 -15.65 4.39 8.80
C GLY A 119 -16.88 3.89 8.03
N VAL A 120 -17.41 4.68 7.09
CA VAL A 120 -18.47 4.26 6.16
C VAL A 120 -17.94 3.19 5.19
N VAL A 121 -16.67 3.29 4.80
CA VAL A 121 -15.95 2.24 4.07
C VAL A 121 -14.70 1.82 4.81
N ASN A 122 -14.17 0.63 4.48
CA ASN A 122 -12.99 0.06 5.14
C ASN A 122 -11.71 0.28 4.34
N VAL A 123 -11.81 0.43 3.01
CA VAL A 123 -10.68 0.55 2.09
C VAL A 123 -11.02 1.55 0.98
N VAL A 124 -10.02 2.29 0.50
CA VAL A 124 -10.11 3.07 -0.75
C VAL A 124 -9.02 2.60 -1.72
N VAL A 125 -9.39 2.39 -2.98
CA VAL A 125 -8.48 2.02 -4.07
C VAL A 125 -8.71 2.95 -5.26
N GLY A 126 -7.78 3.87 -5.53
CA GLY A 126 -7.84 4.82 -6.64
C GLY A 126 -6.54 4.87 -7.45
N GLY A 127 -6.41 5.81 -8.39
CA GLY A 127 -5.19 6.03 -9.19
C GLY A 127 -5.20 5.38 -10.57
N ASN A 128 -6.22 4.57 -10.88
CA ASN A 128 -6.38 4.00 -12.22
C ASN A 128 -6.63 5.07 -13.30
N VAL A 129 -7.11 6.26 -12.92
CA VAL A 129 -7.19 7.46 -13.77
C VAL A 129 -6.42 8.62 -13.15
N SER A 130 -6.58 8.82 -11.84
CA SER A 130 -5.99 9.93 -11.10
C SER A 130 -4.47 9.88 -11.04
N SER A 131 -3.81 11.02 -10.86
CA SER A 131 -2.36 11.05 -10.66
C SER A 131 -1.99 10.55 -9.26
N THR A 132 -0.86 9.85 -9.12
CA THR A 132 -0.31 9.45 -7.81
C THR A 132 -0.22 10.63 -6.85
N GLY A 133 0.17 11.81 -7.33
CA GLY A 133 0.23 13.02 -6.52
C GLY A 133 -1.12 13.46 -5.95
N ASP A 134 -2.20 13.31 -6.72
CA ASP A 134 -3.55 13.66 -6.26
C ASP A 134 -4.12 12.62 -5.30
N VAL A 135 -3.88 11.33 -5.56
CA VAL A 135 -4.27 10.24 -4.66
C VAL A 135 -3.59 10.37 -3.30
N MET A 136 -2.27 10.61 -3.30
CA MET A 136 -1.49 10.79 -2.07
C MET A 136 -1.90 12.06 -1.32
N ARG A 137 -2.19 13.15 -2.03
CA ARG A 137 -2.69 14.38 -1.38
C ARG A 137 -4.04 14.14 -0.71
N ALA A 138 -4.97 13.48 -1.41
CA ALA A 138 -6.29 13.15 -0.87
C ALA A 138 -6.18 12.23 0.34
N SER A 139 -5.36 11.17 0.27
CA SER A 139 -5.19 10.23 1.38
C SER A 139 -4.58 10.90 2.62
N ILE A 140 -3.60 11.79 2.46
CA ILE A 140 -2.99 12.54 3.57
C ILE A 140 -3.96 13.57 4.16
N PHE A 141 -4.73 14.27 3.34
CA PHE A 141 -5.65 15.33 3.81
C PHE A 141 -6.87 14.76 4.54
N THR A 142 -7.25 13.52 4.20
CA THR A 142 -8.39 12.83 4.80
C THR A 142 -7.94 11.95 5.96
N VAL A 143 -7.39 10.78 5.63
CA VAL A 143 -6.96 9.72 6.54
C VAL A 143 -5.67 10.06 7.25
N GLY A 144 -4.72 10.76 6.61
CA GLY A 144 -3.45 11.13 7.23
C GLY A 144 -2.54 9.93 7.56
N VAL A 145 -1.32 10.25 8.01
CA VAL A 145 -0.31 9.26 8.40
C VAL A 145 -0.64 8.59 9.73
N ALA A 146 -0.22 7.33 9.88
CA ALA A 146 -0.34 6.55 11.10
C ALA A 146 0.45 7.20 12.26
N GLU A 147 0.00 6.97 13.49
CA GLU A 147 0.71 7.47 14.67
C GLU A 147 2.14 6.91 14.71
N GLY A 148 3.10 7.78 15.03
CA GLY A 148 4.51 7.42 15.04
C GLY A 148 5.13 7.22 13.65
N ILE A 149 4.37 7.38 12.55
CA ILE A 149 4.89 7.27 11.18
C ILE A 149 4.96 8.67 10.54
N SER A 150 6.13 9.00 10.01
CA SER A 150 6.39 10.30 9.39
C SER A 150 6.20 10.33 7.87
N ILE A 151 6.10 9.16 7.24
CA ILE A 151 6.13 9.04 5.78
C ILE A 151 5.21 7.94 5.27
N VAL A 152 4.57 8.22 4.13
CA VAL A 152 3.84 7.21 3.35
C VAL A 152 4.83 6.51 2.42
N SER A 153 4.78 5.19 2.35
CA SER A 153 5.67 4.39 1.49
C SER A 153 4.88 3.32 0.75
N SER A 154 5.57 2.49 -0.01
CA SER A 154 4.97 1.33 -0.65
C SER A 154 5.71 0.04 -0.30
N PHE A 155 5.03 -1.08 -0.51
CA PHE A 155 5.68 -2.38 -0.59
C PHE A 155 5.09 -3.22 -1.72
N PHE A 156 5.85 -4.22 -2.15
CA PHE A 156 5.37 -5.31 -2.98
C PHE A 156 5.47 -6.62 -2.21
N ILE A 157 4.47 -7.49 -2.40
CA ILE A 157 4.61 -8.89 -2.03
C ILE A 157 5.16 -9.62 -3.26
N MET A 158 6.41 -10.07 -3.15
CA MET A 158 7.10 -10.84 -4.17
C MET A 158 6.87 -12.32 -3.88
N THR A 159 6.20 -13.00 -4.81
CA THR A 159 5.79 -14.39 -4.62
C THR A 159 6.49 -15.31 -5.62
N PHE A 160 6.93 -16.44 -5.11
CA PHE A 160 7.48 -17.57 -5.84
C PHE A 160 6.65 -18.82 -5.50
N PRO A 161 6.81 -19.94 -6.22
CA PRO A 161 6.08 -21.17 -5.90
C PRO A 161 6.26 -21.67 -4.46
N ASP A 162 7.41 -21.42 -3.84
CA ASP A 162 7.83 -21.99 -2.55
C ASP A 162 8.14 -20.94 -1.47
N LYS A 163 8.16 -19.64 -1.81
CA LYS A 163 8.59 -18.58 -0.90
C LYS A 163 8.00 -17.22 -1.23
N MET A 164 8.11 -16.33 -0.25
CA MET A 164 7.54 -14.99 -0.31
C MET A 164 8.46 -13.98 0.35
N TYR A 165 8.48 -12.77 -0.21
CA TYR A 165 9.17 -11.64 0.38
C TYR A 165 8.31 -10.37 0.32
N CYS A 166 8.48 -9.50 1.30
CA CYS A 166 8.04 -8.11 1.24
C CYS A 166 9.21 -7.24 0.79
N PHE A 167 9.05 -6.49 -0.30
CA PHE A 167 10.05 -5.55 -0.81
C PHE A 167 9.56 -4.11 -0.56
N ALA A 168 10.32 -3.29 0.16
CA ALA A 168 9.91 -1.92 0.51
C ALA A 168 11.11 -0.97 0.63
N ASP A 169 11.05 0.33 0.34
CA ASP A 169 10.08 1.02 -0.51
C ASP A 169 10.49 0.89 -1.98
N CYS A 170 9.53 0.71 -2.87
CA CYS A 170 9.76 0.42 -4.29
C CYS A 170 9.05 1.38 -5.25
N ALA A 171 8.26 2.33 -4.74
CA ALA A 171 7.46 3.22 -5.60
C ALA A 171 7.35 4.68 -5.13
N VAL A 172 7.55 5.00 -3.85
CA VAL A 172 7.15 6.33 -3.33
C VAL A 172 8.34 7.25 -3.05
N ASN A 173 9.33 6.79 -2.27
CA ASN A 173 10.35 7.68 -1.69
C ASN A 173 11.73 7.53 -2.36
N PRO A 174 12.21 8.52 -3.15
CA PRO A 174 13.48 8.44 -3.89
C PRO A 174 14.70 8.14 -3.02
N ASP A 175 14.87 8.91 -1.94
CA ASP A 175 16.00 8.80 -1.02
C ASP A 175 15.51 9.03 0.42
N PRO A 176 14.95 7.99 1.08
CA PRO A 176 14.46 8.12 2.44
C PRO A 176 15.62 8.34 3.41
N THR A 177 15.40 9.25 4.36
CA THR A 177 16.30 9.48 5.51
C THR A 177 16.30 8.27 6.46
N ALA A 178 17.28 8.18 7.38
CA ALA A 178 17.34 7.07 8.33
C ALA A 178 16.07 6.90 9.19
N PRO A 179 15.45 7.96 9.75
CA PRO A 179 14.16 7.83 10.46
C PRO A 179 13.02 7.34 9.55
N GLN A 180 13.01 7.79 8.29
CA GLN A 180 12.01 7.35 7.31
C GLN A 180 12.19 5.88 6.92
N LEU A 181 13.43 5.40 6.78
CA LEU A 181 13.73 3.98 6.57
C LEU A 181 13.27 3.12 7.74
N CYS A 182 13.43 3.60 8.98
CA CYS A 182 12.86 2.95 10.16
C CYS A 182 11.33 2.85 10.08
N ASP A 183 10.65 3.94 9.73
CA ASP A 183 9.19 3.96 9.56
C ASP A 183 8.70 3.03 8.44
N ILE A 184 9.43 2.97 7.32
CA ILE A 184 9.18 2.04 6.21
C ILE A 184 9.30 0.60 6.69
N ALA A 185 10.34 0.27 7.45
CA ALA A 185 10.56 -1.07 7.98
C ALA A 185 9.41 -1.53 8.90
N ILE A 186 9.01 -0.67 9.85
CA ILE A 186 7.90 -0.95 10.79
C ILE A 186 6.59 -1.18 10.03
N SER A 187 6.27 -0.28 9.10
CA SER A 187 5.04 -0.36 8.30
C SER A 187 5.01 -1.65 7.47
N SER A 188 6.12 -1.96 6.80
CA SER A 188 6.24 -3.13 5.92
C SER A 188 6.12 -4.43 6.68
N ALA A 189 6.80 -4.54 7.83
CA ALA A 189 6.74 -5.73 8.68
C ALA A 189 5.35 -5.97 9.25
N THR A 190 4.71 -4.90 9.75
CA THR A 190 3.35 -4.96 10.31
C THR A 190 2.34 -5.41 9.26
N ASN A 191 2.37 -4.81 8.07
CA ASN A 191 1.45 -5.17 7.00
C ASN A 191 1.73 -6.57 6.46
N PHE A 192 3.00 -6.92 6.26
CA PHE A 192 3.38 -8.26 5.82
C PHE A 192 2.85 -9.35 6.77
N GLN A 193 3.01 -9.16 8.08
CA GLN A 193 2.50 -10.11 9.07
C GLN A 193 0.97 -10.18 9.07
N LYS A 194 0.26 -9.04 8.99
CA LYS A 194 -1.21 -9.02 8.93
C LYS A 194 -1.77 -9.77 7.70
N ILE A 195 -1.15 -9.58 6.55
CA ILE A 195 -1.60 -10.14 5.28
C ILE A 195 -1.29 -11.64 5.19
N THR A 196 -0.06 -12.02 5.58
CA THR A 196 0.46 -13.37 5.35
C THR A 196 0.31 -14.28 6.56
N GLY A 197 0.31 -13.72 7.78
CA GLY A 197 0.44 -14.46 9.04
C GLY A 197 1.87 -14.91 9.34
N ILE A 198 2.85 -14.56 8.49
CA ILE A 198 4.25 -14.97 8.64
C ILE A 198 4.97 -13.97 9.54
N GLU A 199 5.74 -14.48 10.49
CA GLU A 199 6.60 -13.66 11.37
C GLU A 199 7.63 -12.86 10.53
N PRO A 200 7.67 -11.53 10.66
CA PRO A 200 8.55 -10.69 9.86
C PRO A 200 10.00 -10.75 10.37
N LYS A 201 10.93 -10.94 9.45
CA LYS A 201 12.39 -10.86 9.65
C LYS A 201 12.94 -9.83 8.69
N ILE A 202 13.28 -8.67 9.25
CA ILE A 202 13.56 -7.43 8.53
C ILE A 202 15.06 -7.31 8.27
N ALA A 203 15.45 -7.38 7.01
CA ALA A 203 16.80 -7.02 6.57
C ALA A 203 16.81 -5.58 6.07
N MET A 204 17.57 -4.71 6.74
CA MET A 204 17.86 -3.37 6.26
C MET A 204 19.02 -3.46 5.25
N LEU A 205 18.69 -3.38 3.96
CA LEU A 205 19.61 -3.69 2.88
C LEU A 205 20.63 -2.57 2.62
N SER A 206 21.84 -2.97 2.24
CA SER A 206 22.93 -2.11 1.81
C SER A 206 23.88 -2.87 0.87
N PHE A 207 24.84 -2.17 0.28
CA PHE A 207 25.96 -2.82 -0.40
C PHE A 207 27.03 -3.34 0.58
N SER A 208 26.94 -2.99 1.87
CA SER A 208 27.79 -3.52 2.96
C SER A 208 27.03 -4.55 3.79
N THR A 209 27.76 -5.44 4.49
CA THR A 209 27.24 -6.25 5.58
C THR A 209 28.06 -6.02 6.84
N ASN A 210 27.40 -5.65 7.95
CA ASN A 210 27.98 -5.55 9.28
C ASN A 210 29.35 -4.85 9.31
N GLY A 211 29.45 -3.68 8.69
CA GLY A 211 30.67 -2.86 8.65
C GLY A 211 31.72 -3.28 7.62
N SER A 212 31.40 -4.13 6.65
CA SER A 212 32.34 -4.54 5.59
C SER A 212 32.83 -3.39 4.70
N ALA A 213 32.10 -2.27 4.66
CA ALA A 213 32.50 -1.05 3.98
C ALA A 213 32.06 0.17 4.80
N GLU A 214 32.83 1.26 4.71
CA GLU A 214 32.54 2.54 5.36
C GLU A 214 32.12 3.57 4.30
N HIS A 215 30.90 4.10 4.43
CA HIS A 215 30.34 5.13 3.54
C HIS A 215 29.09 5.73 4.18
N ASP A 216 28.78 7.01 3.91
CA ASP A 216 27.54 7.65 4.38
C ASP A 216 26.24 6.89 4.06
N LEU A 217 26.18 6.21 2.90
CA LEU A 217 25.04 5.38 2.52
C LEU A 217 24.90 4.14 3.41
N VAL A 218 26.02 3.58 3.89
CA VAL A 218 26.06 2.51 4.88
C VAL A 218 25.65 3.05 6.25
N SER A 219 26.23 4.18 6.68
CA SER A 219 25.92 4.83 7.94
C SER A 219 24.43 5.19 8.07
N LYS A 220 23.78 5.58 6.96
CA LYS A 220 22.33 5.82 6.88
C LYS A 220 21.53 4.57 7.29
N VAL A 221 21.88 3.42 6.72
CA VAL A 221 21.18 2.15 6.99
C VAL A 221 21.48 1.62 8.39
N GLN A 222 22.71 1.76 8.87
CA GLN A 222 23.09 1.44 10.25
C GLN A 222 22.29 2.28 11.25
N SER A 223 22.20 3.60 11.02
CA SER A 223 21.42 4.51 11.85
C SER A 223 19.93 4.14 11.85
N ALA A 224 19.37 3.83 10.69
CA ALA A 224 17.99 3.37 10.58
C ALA A 224 17.74 2.05 11.34
N THR A 225 18.70 1.12 11.27
CA THR A 225 18.64 -0.17 11.99
C THR A 225 18.68 0.02 13.49
N ALA A 226 19.54 0.91 14.00
CA ALA A 226 19.60 1.24 15.42
C ALA A 226 18.29 1.86 15.92
N MET A 227 17.73 2.82 15.17
CA MET A 227 16.43 3.43 15.46
C MET A 227 15.30 2.39 15.45
N LEU A 228 15.32 1.45 14.51
CA LEU A 228 14.33 0.38 14.42
C LEU A 228 14.34 -0.53 15.66
N LYS A 229 15.53 -0.92 16.12
CA LYS A 229 15.69 -1.73 17.33
C LYS A 229 15.21 -1.00 18.60
N GLU A 230 15.38 0.32 18.66
CA GLU A 230 14.89 1.12 19.78
C GLU A 230 13.37 1.33 19.72
N LYS A 231 12.83 1.69 18.55
CA LYS A 231 11.42 2.04 18.36
C LYS A 231 10.49 0.83 18.34
N ALA A 232 10.97 -0.31 17.85
CA ALA A 232 10.19 -1.54 17.72
C ALA A 232 11.01 -2.78 18.12
N PRO A 233 11.45 -2.91 19.39
CA PRO A 233 12.33 -3.99 19.86
C PRO A 233 11.72 -5.40 19.75
N HIS A 234 10.40 -5.48 19.54
CA HIS A 234 9.67 -6.74 19.33
C HIS A 234 9.81 -7.28 17.90
N LEU A 235 10.19 -6.44 16.92
CA LEU A 235 10.39 -6.86 15.55
C LEU A 235 11.80 -7.44 15.37
N GLN A 236 11.89 -8.60 14.72
CA GLN A 236 13.19 -9.19 14.37
C GLN A 236 13.81 -8.40 13.21
N SER A 237 14.82 -7.60 13.50
CA SER A 237 15.50 -6.75 12.51
C SER A 237 17.01 -6.70 12.71
N ASP A 238 17.75 -6.75 11.61
CA ASP A 238 19.19 -6.47 11.57
C ASP A 238 19.57 -5.70 10.31
N GLY A 239 20.79 -5.16 10.32
CA GLY A 239 21.36 -4.35 9.26
C GLY A 239 22.61 -3.62 9.72
N GLU A 240 23.37 -3.03 8.80
CA GLU A 240 23.16 -3.10 7.36
C GLU A 240 23.59 -4.47 6.78
N MET A 241 22.93 -4.96 5.73
CA MET A 241 23.32 -6.22 5.09
C MET A 241 23.13 -6.26 3.58
N GLN A 242 24.02 -6.98 2.90
CA GLN A 242 23.86 -7.32 1.49
C GLN A 242 22.74 -8.35 1.31
N LEU A 243 22.14 -8.38 0.11
CA LEU A 243 21.05 -9.30 -0.21
C LEU A 243 21.44 -10.78 0.02
N ASP A 244 22.64 -11.17 -0.38
CA ASP A 244 23.13 -12.54 -0.22
C ASP A 244 23.21 -12.95 1.26
N ALA A 245 23.70 -12.06 2.13
CA ALA A 245 23.69 -12.25 3.58
C ALA A 245 22.26 -12.26 4.16
N ALA A 246 21.31 -11.52 3.58
CA ALA A 246 19.94 -11.46 4.05
C ALA A 246 19.15 -12.77 3.81
N ILE A 247 19.34 -13.42 2.65
CA ILE A 247 18.46 -14.51 2.21
C ILE A 247 19.12 -15.89 2.09
N ILE A 248 20.46 -15.99 2.13
CA ILE A 248 21.17 -17.27 2.02
C ILE A 248 21.76 -17.66 3.39
N PRO A 249 21.25 -18.72 4.06
CA PRO A 249 21.68 -19.12 5.41
C PRO A 249 23.19 -19.23 5.59
N SER A 250 23.88 -19.90 4.65
CA SER A 250 25.33 -20.11 4.72
C SER A 250 26.14 -18.82 4.57
N ILE A 251 25.62 -17.83 3.85
CA ILE A 251 26.27 -16.53 3.68
C ILE A 251 25.96 -15.62 4.88
N GLY A 252 24.72 -15.64 5.36
CA GLY A 252 24.31 -14.92 6.57
C GLY A 252 25.16 -15.30 7.78
N GLU A 253 25.31 -16.60 8.05
CA GLU A 253 26.15 -17.10 9.16
C GLU A 253 27.61 -16.65 9.04
N ARG A 254 28.14 -16.62 7.81
CA ARG A 254 29.53 -16.24 7.55
C ARG A 254 29.77 -14.72 7.64
N LYS A 255 28.88 -13.90 7.08
CA LYS A 255 29.05 -12.44 6.97
C LYS A 255 28.48 -11.68 8.16
N PHE A 256 27.49 -12.23 8.85
CA PHE A 256 26.83 -11.62 10.01
C PHE A 256 26.55 -12.66 11.11
N PRO A 257 27.61 -13.28 11.68
CA PRO A 257 27.47 -14.32 12.70
C PRO A 257 26.70 -13.81 13.92
N GLY A 258 25.77 -14.63 14.42
CA GLY A 258 24.93 -14.31 15.57
C GLY A 258 23.66 -13.49 15.25
N SER A 259 23.47 -13.03 14.01
CA SER A 259 22.22 -12.40 13.59
C SER A 259 21.06 -13.40 13.60
N THR A 260 19.90 -12.97 14.11
CA THR A 260 18.66 -13.79 14.08
C THR A 260 17.91 -13.67 12.75
N VAL A 261 18.30 -12.69 11.93
CA VAL A 261 17.67 -12.33 10.65
C VAL A 261 18.51 -12.80 9.45
N ALA A 262 19.83 -12.68 9.50
CA ALA A 262 20.70 -13.01 8.37
C ALA A 262 20.46 -14.44 7.86
N GLY A 263 20.31 -14.56 6.55
CA GLY A 263 19.98 -15.80 5.84
C GLY A 263 18.53 -16.27 5.99
N LYS A 264 17.69 -15.53 6.70
CA LYS A 264 16.31 -15.89 7.05
C LYS A 264 15.32 -14.75 6.79
N ALA A 265 15.76 -13.64 6.20
CA ALA A 265 14.93 -12.46 6.01
C ALA A 265 13.78 -12.73 5.04
N ASN A 266 12.61 -12.17 5.33
CA ASN A 266 11.43 -12.20 4.46
C ASN A 266 10.82 -10.79 4.26
N VAL A 267 11.33 -9.78 4.98
CA VAL A 267 11.04 -8.37 4.73
C VAL A 267 12.35 -7.69 4.36
N LEU A 268 12.44 -7.18 3.13
CA LEU A 268 13.63 -6.58 2.56
C LEU A 268 13.40 -5.08 2.40
N VAL A 269 14.11 -4.29 3.21
CA VAL A 269 14.02 -2.83 3.19
C VAL A 269 15.17 -2.26 2.38
N PHE A 270 14.87 -1.73 1.19
CA PHE A 270 15.81 -1.12 0.27
C PHE A 270 16.22 0.29 0.76
N PRO A 271 17.50 0.67 0.57
CA PRO A 271 18.02 1.95 1.08
C PRO A 271 17.53 3.17 0.29
N ASP A 272 17.06 2.99 -0.94
CA ASP A 272 16.58 4.04 -1.84
C ASP A 272 15.66 3.48 -2.93
N LEU A 273 15.00 4.36 -3.69
CA LEU A 273 14.05 3.95 -4.73
C LEU A 273 14.72 3.32 -5.95
N ASN A 274 15.97 3.69 -6.29
CA ASN A 274 16.66 3.09 -7.42
C ASN A 274 16.86 1.60 -7.16
N SER A 275 17.40 1.26 -5.99
CA SER A 275 17.62 -0.12 -5.56
C SER A 275 16.30 -0.89 -5.41
N GLY A 276 15.28 -0.30 -4.79
CA GLY A 276 13.95 -0.94 -4.66
C GLY A 276 13.26 -1.18 -5.99
N ASN A 277 13.13 -0.13 -6.82
CA ASN A 277 12.43 -0.20 -8.10
C ASN A 277 13.10 -1.14 -9.10
N ILE A 278 14.43 -1.06 -9.23
CA ILE A 278 15.20 -1.97 -10.08
C ILE A 278 15.13 -3.39 -9.52
N GLY A 279 15.27 -3.56 -8.20
CA GLY A 279 15.30 -4.85 -7.52
C GLY A 279 14.03 -5.67 -7.73
N TYR A 280 12.85 -5.10 -7.46
CA TYR A 280 11.60 -5.86 -7.65
C TYR A 280 11.34 -6.19 -9.12
N LYS A 281 11.68 -5.29 -10.05
CA LYS A 281 11.49 -5.52 -11.50
C LYS A 281 12.44 -6.58 -12.03
N LEU A 282 13.71 -6.59 -11.64
CA LEU A 282 14.62 -7.68 -12.01
C LEU A 282 14.12 -9.02 -11.48
N THR A 283 13.63 -9.04 -10.24
CA THR A 283 13.07 -10.24 -9.61
C THR A 283 11.82 -10.74 -10.36
N GLU A 284 10.92 -9.83 -10.74
CA GLU A 284 9.74 -10.15 -11.55
C GLU A 284 10.12 -10.67 -12.94
N ARG A 285 10.98 -9.94 -13.66
CA ARG A 285 11.23 -10.16 -15.09
C ARG A 285 12.24 -11.25 -15.39
N LEU A 286 13.22 -11.45 -14.51
CA LEU A 286 14.30 -12.42 -14.71
C LEU A 286 14.15 -13.67 -13.85
N ALA A 287 13.67 -13.53 -12.61
CA ALA A 287 13.56 -14.66 -11.67
C ALA A 287 12.17 -15.33 -11.67
N GLY A 288 11.21 -14.80 -12.44
CA GLY A 288 9.87 -15.37 -12.58
C GLY A 288 8.99 -15.20 -11.34
N ALA A 289 9.33 -14.26 -10.45
CA ALA A 289 8.46 -13.91 -9.33
C ALA A 289 7.22 -13.17 -9.84
N GLU A 290 6.10 -13.35 -9.16
CA GLU A 290 4.95 -12.48 -9.34
C GLU A 290 5.00 -11.36 -8.30
N ALA A 291 4.96 -10.11 -8.78
CA ALA A 291 5.00 -8.92 -7.96
C ALA A 291 3.59 -8.39 -7.72
N VAL A 292 3.15 -8.41 -6.45
CA VAL A 292 1.82 -7.96 -6.07
C VAL A 292 1.92 -6.60 -5.39
N GLY A 293 1.53 -5.54 -6.11
CA GLY A 293 1.61 -4.16 -5.64
C GLY A 293 1.77 -3.13 -6.79
N PRO A 294 2.21 -1.90 -6.49
CA PRO A 294 2.60 -1.42 -5.16
C PRO A 294 1.39 -1.28 -4.24
N ILE A 295 1.58 -1.58 -2.95
CA ILE A 295 0.57 -1.34 -1.92
C ILE A 295 1.05 -0.17 -1.06
N VAL A 296 0.23 0.87 -0.96
CA VAL A 296 0.51 2.06 -0.15
C VAL A 296 0.38 1.74 1.34
N GLN A 297 1.29 2.24 2.14
CA GLN A 297 1.33 2.04 3.60
C GLN A 297 1.83 3.27 4.35
N GLY A 298 1.64 3.28 5.67
CA GLY A 298 1.99 4.42 6.54
C GLY A 298 0.84 5.39 6.78
N LEU A 299 -0.35 5.11 6.23
CA LEU A 299 -1.60 5.84 6.52
C LEU A 299 -2.34 5.20 7.70
N ARG A 300 -3.21 5.96 8.39
CA ARG A 300 -4.04 5.43 9.50
C ARG A 300 -5.00 4.33 9.06
N LYS A 301 -5.46 4.38 7.82
CA LYS A 301 -6.43 3.46 7.20
C LYS A 301 -6.01 3.16 5.76
N PRO A 302 -6.38 1.99 5.20
CA PRO A 302 -5.89 1.56 3.89
C PRO A 302 -6.50 2.39 2.75
N TYR A 303 -5.70 3.30 2.21
CA TYR A 303 -5.98 4.07 1.01
C TYR A 303 -4.83 3.83 0.02
N CYS A 304 -5.11 3.11 -1.07
CA CYS A 304 -4.11 2.72 -2.05
C CYS A 304 -4.18 3.54 -3.35
N ASP A 305 -2.99 3.78 -3.90
CA ASP A 305 -2.77 4.28 -5.26
C ASP A 305 -2.49 3.09 -6.20
N LEU A 306 -3.03 3.15 -7.41
CA LEU A 306 -2.80 2.22 -8.49
C LEU A 306 -2.05 2.91 -9.62
N SER A 307 -1.30 2.13 -10.40
CA SER A 307 -0.79 2.63 -11.68
C SER A 307 -1.95 2.89 -12.65
N ARG A 308 -1.87 3.98 -13.42
CA ARG A 308 -2.80 4.24 -14.55
C ARG A 308 -2.86 3.10 -15.57
N GLY A 309 -1.81 2.27 -15.64
CA GLY A 309 -1.76 1.07 -16.49
C GLY A 309 -2.30 -0.20 -15.83
N CYS A 310 -2.91 -0.13 -14.64
CA CYS A 310 -3.38 -1.31 -13.93
C CYS A 310 -4.47 -2.06 -14.71
N SER A 311 -4.45 -3.38 -14.55
CA SER A 311 -5.50 -4.28 -15.01
C SER A 311 -6.62 -4.42 -13.97
N VAL A 312 -7.75 -5.00 -14.38
CA VAL A 312 -8.84 -5.37 -13.45
C VAL A 312 -8.35 -6.34 -12.37
N ASP A 313 -7.46 -7.27 -12.73
CA ASP A 313 -6.93 -8.26 -11.77
C ASP A 313 -6.06 -7.58 -10.70
N ASP A 314 -5.26 -6.58 -11.09
CA ASP A 314 -4.46 -5.77 -10.16
C ASP A 314 -5.35 -5.04 -9.16
N MET A 315 -6.44 -4.41 -9.63
CA MET A 315 -7.39 -3.70 -8.78
C MET A 315 -8.06 -4.63 -7.76
N VAL A 316 -8.48 -5.83 -8.21
CA VAL A 316 -9.07 -6.86 -7.34
C VAL A 316 -8.06 -7.34 -6.30
N ASN A 317 -6.81 -7.56 -6.71
CA ASN A 317 -5.75 -8.03 -5.81
C ASN A 317 -5.40 -6.98 -4.76
N VAL A 318 -5.23 -5.73 -5.17
CA VAL A 318 -4.97 -4.62 -4.24
C VAL A 318 -6.14 -4.42 -3.27
N ALA A 319 -7.39 -4.46 -3.76
CA ALA A 319 -8.56 -4.39 -2.89
C ALA A 319 -8.62 -5.53 -1.86
N ALA A 320 -8.32 -6.76 -2.28
CA ALA A 320 -8.28 -7.92 -1.40
C ALA A 320 -7.18 -7.77 -0.33
N ILE A 321 -5.99 -7.34 -0.72
CA ILE A 321 -4.85 -7.16 0.20
C ILE A 321 -5.13 -6.04 1.19
N CYS A 322 -5.58 -4.88 0.71
CA CYS A 322 -5.91 -3.74 1.57
C CYS A 322 -7.05 -4.06 2.55
N SER A 323 -7.93 -5.01 2.22
CA SER A 323 -8.98 -5.49 3.15
C SER A 323 -8.43 -6.30 4.33
N LEU A 324 -7.17 -6.74 4.27
CA LEU A 324 -6.48 -7.48 5.34
C LEU A 324 -5.58 -6.59 6.21
N MET A 325 -5.39 -5.32 5.85
CA MET A 325 -4.49 -4.37 6.53
C MET A 325 -5.15 -3.69 7.74
#